data_AF-A0AAP0JJ42-F1
#
_entry.id   AF-A0AAP0JJ42-F1
#
_cell.length_a   1.000
_cell.length_b   1.000
_cell.length_c   1.000
_cell.angle_alpha   90.00
_cell.angle_beta   90.00
_cell.angle_gamma   90.00
#
_symmetry.space_group_name_H-M   'P 1'
#
loop_
_entity.id
_entity.type
_entity.pdbx_description
1 polymer ?
#
loop_
_entity_poly.entity_id
_entity_poly.type
_entity_poly.pdbx_seq_one_letter_code
_entity_poly.pdbx_strand_id
1 'polypeptide(L)' 'MTSRFKNGILCEVYAKAVPELVDDEGFWFRYFYRIDKAKQVEEARADLVRRAISGEDDDENWELGSIESSLLGRA' A
#
# COMPACT_ATOMS: atom_id res chain seq x y z
N MET A 1 22.57 1.66 12.77
CA MET A 1 21.08 1.60 12.72
C MET A 1 20.54 0.62 11.66
N THR A 2 21.31 -0.37 11.18
CA THR A 2 20.90 -1.25 10.06
C THR A 2 20.37 -2.63 10.47
N SER A 3 20.22 -2.92 11.77
CA SER A 3 19.85 -4.26 12.25
C SER A 3 18.36 -4.64 12.11
N ARG A 4 17.49 -3.75 11.60
CA ARG A 4 16.03 -3.94 11.68
C ARG A 4 15.39 -4.67 10.49
N PHE A 5 16.04 -4.77 9.34
CA PHE A 5 15.44 -5.35 8.13
C PHE A 5 16.36 -6.38 7.50
N LYS A 6 16.24 -7.65 7.92
CA LYS A 6 16.94 -8.80 7.30
C LYS A 6 16.20 -9.24 6.03
N ASN A 7 16.09 -8.36 5.03
CA ASN A 7 15.58 -8.72 3.72
C ASN A 7 16.64 -8.37 2.67
N GLY A 8 17.28 -9.40 2.09
CA GLY A 8 18.38 -9.23 1.14
C GLY A 8 17.97 -8.40 -0.08
N ILE A 9 16.78 -8.62 -0.62
CA ILE A 9 16.27 -7.86 -1.77
C ILE A 9 16.05 -6.39 -1.41
N LEU A 10 15.47 -6.12 -0.23
CA LEU A 10 15.26 -4.74 0.22
C LEU A 10 16.59 -4.01 0.42
N CYS A 11 17.61 -4.68 0.95
CA CYS A 11 18.94 -4.11 1.10
C CYS A 11 19.57 -3.78 -0.26
N GLU A 12 19.45 -4.67 -1.25
CA GLU A 12 19.95 -4.41 -2.61
C GLU A 12 19.23 -3.24 -3.29
N VAL A 13 17.90 -3.17 -3.14
CA VAL A 13 17.11 -2.06 -3.69
C VAL A 13 17.44 -0.75 -2.99
N TYR A 14 17.58 -0.77 -1.66
CA TYR A 14 17.99 0.40 -0.89
C TYR A 14 19.37 0.91 -1.31
N ALA A 15 20.36 0.01 -1.43
CA ALA A 15 21.73 0.37 -1.80
C ALA A 15 21.84 0.96 -3.22
N LYS A 16 20.96 0.56 -4.14
CA LYS A 16 20.88 1.14 -5.50
C LYS A 16 20.07 2.43 -5.58
N ALA A 17 19.17 2.65 -4.62
CA ALA A 17 18.26 3.80 -4.64
C ALA A 17 18.78 4.97 -3.81
N VAL A 18 19.48 4.70 -2.70
CA VAL A 18 19.95 5.70 -1.74
C VAL A 18 21.47 5.76 -1.76
N PRO A 19 22.08 6.96 -1.94
CA PRO A 19 21.45 8.27 -2.10
C PRO A 19 21.16 8.66 -3.57
N GLU A 20 21.44 7.78 -4.54
CA GLU A 20 21.54 8.14 -5.96
C GLU A 20 20.22 8.61 -6.60
N LEU A 21 19.08 8.02 -6.22
CA LEU A 21 17.76 8.34 -6.74
C LEU A 21 16.90 9.09 -5.72
N VAL A 22 17.01 8.73 -4.45
CA VAL A 22 16.21 9.27 -3.35
C VAL A 22 17.03 9.34 -2.07
N ASP A 23 16.67 10.25 -1.17
CA ASP A 23 17.23 10.32 0.18
C ASP A 23 16.69 9.19 1.07
N ASP A 24 17.35 8.96 2.22
CA ASP A 24 16.98 7.90 3.16
C ASP A 24 15.52 8.03 3.63
N GLU A 25 15.11 9.23 4.01
CA GLU A 25 13.74 9.49 4.47
C GLU A 25 12.72 9.27 3.35
N GLY A 26 12.98 9.79 2.14
CA GLY A 26 12.12 9.61 0.98
C GLY A 26 12.04 8.15 0.49
N PHE A 27 13.08 7.34 0.71
CA PHE A 27 13.01 5.89 0.46
C PHE A 27 12.03 5.22 1.43
N TRP A 28 12.22 5.42 2.73
CA TRP A 28 11.42 4.76 3.76
C TRP A 28 9.96 5.21 3.74
N PHE A 29 9.71 6.50 3.52
CA PHE A 29 8.36 7.03 3.38
C PHE A 29 7.59 6.30 2.27
N ARG A 30 8.20 6.20 1.08
CA ARG A 30 7.57 5.50 -0.06
C ARG A 30 7.43 4.00 0.19
N TYR A 31 8.43 3.37 0.79
CA TYR A 31 8.39 1.95 1.12
C TYR A 31 7.21 1.64 2.05
N PHE A 32 7.11 2.34 3.18
CA PHE A 32 6.04 2.09 4.15
C PHE A 32 4.66 2.47 3.62
N TYR A 33 4.55 3.56 2.84
CA TYR A 33 3.29 3.93 2.18
C TYR A 33 2.78 2.81 1.26
N ARG A 34 3.65 2.21 0.43
CA ARG A 34 3.26 1.12 -0.46
C ARG A 34 2.87 -0.15 0.31
N ILE A 35 3.60 -0.47 1.38
CA ILE A 35 3.26 -1.61 2.24
C ILE A 35 1.90 -1.42 2.91
N ASP A 36 1.62 -0.22 3.43
CA ASP A 36 0.33 0.12 4.04
C ASP A 36 -0.82 0.01 3.03
N LYS A 37 -0.66 0.55 1.82
CA LYS A 37 -1.64 0.41 0.76
C LYS A 37 -1.88 -1.04 0.33
N ALA A 38 -0.83 -1.85 0.25
CA ALA A 38 -0.97 -3.27 -0.04
C ALA A 38 -1.77 -4.00 1.05
N LYS A 39 -1.54 -3.66 2.33
CA LYS A 39 -2.30 -4.24 3.45
C LYS A 39 -3.77 -3.86 3.41
N GLN A 40 -4.11 -2.59 3.17
CA GLN A 40 -5.50 -2.12 3.06
C GLN A 40 -6.28 -2.89 1.98
N VAL A 41 -5.64 -3.16 0.84
CA VAL A 41 -6.25 -3.94 -0.25
C VAL A 41 -6.48 -5.40 0.16
N GLU A 42 -5.51 -6.03 0.82
CA GLU A 42 -5.66 -7.42 1.29
C GLU A 42 -6.69 -7.54 2.42
N GLU A 43 -6.81 -6.54 3.30
CA GLU A 43 -7.87 -6.48 4.32
C GLU A 43 -9.26 -6.37 3.68
N ALA A 44 -9.44 -5.48 2.69
CA ALA A 44 -10.68 -5.38 1.94
C ALA A 44 -11.03 -6.69 1.22
N ARG A 45 -10.05 -7.39 0.64
CA ARG A 45 -10.25 -8.73 0.05
C ARG A 45 -10.69 -9.76 1.09
N ALA A 46 -10.06 -9.77 2.26
CA ALA A 46 -10.40 -10.69 3.34
C ALA A 46 -11.83 -10.45 3.85
N ASP A 47 -12.26 -9.20 3.95
CA ASP A 47 -13.62 -8.85 4.34
C ASP A 47 -14.66 -9.29 3.31
N LEU A 48 -14.37 -9.14 2.01
CA LEU A 48 -15.23 -9.64 0.93
C LEU A 48 -15.38 -11.16 0.98
N VAL A 49 -14.27 -11.89 1.17
CA VAL A 49 -14.30 -13.36 1.31
C VAL A 49 -15.12 -13.77 2.54
N ARG A 50 -14.96 -13.06 3.66
CA ARG A 50 -15.71 -13.35 4.89
C ARG A 50 -17.22 -13.17 4.69
N ARG A 51 -17.65 -12.09 4.04
CA ARG A 51 -19.08 -11.83 3.73
C ARG A 51 -19.65 -12.89 2.78
N ALA A 52 -18.92 -13.23 1.71
CA ALA A 52 -19.35 -14.25 0.76
C ALA A 52 -19.56 -15.63 1.40
N ILE A 53 -18.77 -15.96 2.44
CA ILE A 53 -18.92 -17.21 3.20
C ILE A 53 -20.03 -17.10 4.26
N SER A 54 -20.23 -15.93 4.88
CA SER A 54 -21.22 -15.71 5.96
C SER A 54 -22.67 -15.78 5.46
N GLY A 55 -22.91 -15.57 4.16
CA GLY A 55 -24.26 -15.52 3.59
C GLY A 55 -25.06 -14.28 4.00
N GLU A 56 -24.38 -13.25 4.53
CA GLU A 56 -24.94 -11.93 4.80
C GLU A 56 -25.02 -11.16 3.47
N ASP A 57 -26.21 -11.20 2.87
CA ASP A 57 -26.57 -10.50 1.64
C ASP A 57 -27.03 -9.08 2.00
N ASP A 58 -26.11 -8.22 2.43
CA ASP A 58 -26.39 -6.81 2.72
C ASP A 58 -25.53 -5.90 1.84
N ASP A 59 -26.21 -5.38 0.80
CA ASP A 59 -25.94 -4.22 -0.05
C ASP A 59 -24.54 -4.03 -0.67
N GLU A 60 -24.57 -4.11 -2.00
CA GLU A 60 -23.52 -3.89 -2.99
C GLU A 60 -22.94 -2.45 -2.99
N ASN A 61 -22.27 -2.02 -1.92
CA ASN A 61 -21.40 -0.83 -1.99
C ASN A 61 -19.94 -1.24 -2.18
N TRP A 62 -19.58 -1.56 -3.41
CA TRP A 62 -18.18 -1.72 -3.82
C TRP A 62 -17.54 -0.32 -3.92
N GLU A 63 -17.22 0.28 -2.77
CA GLU A 63 -16.37 1.48 -2.70
C GLU A 63 -14.94 1.08 -3.08
N LEU A 64 -14.73 0.84 -4.38
CA LEU A 64 -13.41 0.86 -4.98
C LEU A 64 -12.91 2.29 -4.81
N GLY A 65 -12.15 2.51 -3.73
CA GLY A 65 -11.73 3.82 -3.25
C GLY A 65 -11.51 4.82 -4.37
N SER A 66 -12.41 5.81 -4.43
CA SER A 66 -12.35 6.98 -5.30
C SER A 66 -11.11 7.82 -4.97
N ILE A 67 -9.95 7.35 -5.44
CA ILE A 67 -8.68 8.08 -5.46
C ILE A 67 -8.42 8.54 -6.91
N GLU A 68 -9.45 9.09 -7.57
CA GLU A 68 -9.29 9.91 -8.79
C GLU A 68 -10.28 11.09 -8.81
N SER A 69 -10.71 11.58 -7.65
CA SER A 69 -11.60 12.76 -7.56
C SER A 69 -10.83 14.11 -7.46
N SER A 70 -9.54 14.10 -7.09
CA SER A 70 -8.82 15.35 -6.84
C SER A 70 -8.21 16.06 -8.07
N LEU A 71 -8.37 15.52 -9.29
CA LEU A 71 -7.79 16.12 -10.51
C LEU A 71 -8.82 16.66 -11.53
N LEU A 72 -10.11 16.74 -11.18
CA LEU A 72 -11.13 17.35 -12.05
C LEU A 72 -11.80 18.60 -11.43
N GLY A 73 -11.01 19.39 -10.69
CA GLY A 73 -11.49 20.59 -9.99
C GLY A 73 -10.65 21.85 -10.19
N ARG A 74 -9.87 21.93 -11.28
CA ARG A 74 -9.19 23.17 -11.68
C ARG A 74 -9.25 23.33 -13.20
N ALA A 75 -10.37 23.88 -13.67
CA ALA A 75 -10.47 24.63 -14.92
C ALA A 75 -10.94 26.04 -14.56
#